data_AF-G0MXK9-F1
#
_entry.id   AF-G0MXK9-F1
#
_cell.length_a   1.000
_cell.length_b   1.000
_cell.length_c   1.000
_cell.angle_alpha   90.00
_cell.angle_beta   90.00
_cell.angle_gamma   90.00
#
_symmetry.space_group_name_H-M   'P 1'
#
loop_
_entity.id
_entity.type
_entity.pdbx_description
1 polymer ?
#
loop_
_entity_poly.entity_id
_entity_poly.type
_entity_poly.pdbx_seq_one_letter_code
_entity_poly.pdbx_strand_id
1 'polypeptide(L)'
;MDPLSWGRGWYAIQSISGSFVQYLKEARDKPPDELVWPLRLVLILLGYSTVAIPAALLICYVRRNRHGNSFQSVLSYHRYTVTAFETPYLSVRQVLRSFAVGNPEYQLIPTGEKLSPRKDADPIPQTRAQCINVIIILLFFFSGIQVTLVAMGVLQERIITRGYRRADQLEIEEKFGETQFLIFCNRIVALVLSLLILTKDWTKQPPHVPPLYVHSYTSFSNTISSWCQYEALKYVSFPTQTICKASKVVVTMLMGRIVRGQRYSWFEYGCGCTIAFGASLFLLSSSTKGAGAAITYTSFSGMILMAGYLLFDAFTLNWQKALFDTKPKVSKYQMMFGVNFFSAIFCAVSLIEQGTLWSSLKFGAEHVDFSRDVFLLSLSGAIGQIFIYSTIERFGPIVFAVIMTIRQMLSIVLSTIMYGHELTFWAVIGFLIVFLAIFVDIYKKYSDKKRVPQRSW
;
A
#
# COMPACT_ATOMS: atom_id res chain seq x y z
N MET A 1 -18.39 47.74 -14.51
CA MET A 1 -17.68 46.50 -14.08
C MET A 1 -16.23 46.89 -13.89
N ASP A 2 -15.82 47.13 -12.65
CA ASP A 2 -14.57 47.82 -12.37
C ASP A 2 -13.33 46.91 -12.50
N PRO A 3 -12.34 47.27 -13.32
CA PRO A 3 -11.09 46.52 -13.50
C PRO A 3 -10.18 46.49 -12.25
N LEU A 4 -10.54 47.23 -11.19
CA LEU A 4 -9.82 47.27 -9.90
C LEU A 4 -10.15 46.11 -8.94
N SER A 5 -11.21 45.34 -9.18
CA SER A 5 -11.58 44.18 -8.33
C SER A 5 -10.69 42.96 -8.58
N TRP A 6 -10.26 42.75 -9.82
CA TRP A 6 -9.38 41.63 -10.22
C TRP A 6 -7.94 41.80 -9.72
N GLY A 7 -7.42 43.02 -9.66
CA GLY A 7 -6.10 43.31 -9.12
C GLY A 7 -5.97 42.97 -7.63
N ARG A 8 -6.98 43.31 -6.82
CA ARG A 8 -6.97 42.99 -5.37
C ARG A 8 -7.04 41.50 -5.09
N GLY A 9 -7.77 40.72 -5.90
CA GLY A 9 -7.77 39.26 -5.81
C GLY A 9 -6.41 38.66 -6.14
N TRP A 10 -5.70 39.20 -7.14
CA TRP A 10 -4.38 38.71 -7.53
C TRP A 10 -3.29 39.02 -6.48
N TYR A 11 -3.32 40.22 -5.90
CA TYR A 11 -2.43 40.58 -4.78
C TYR A 11 -2.72 39.78 -3.51
N ALA A 12 -4.00 39.47 -3.22
CA ALA A 12 -4.35 38.58 -2.11
C ALA A 12 -3.84 37.15 -2.34
N ILE A 13 -3.96 36.61 -3.55
CA ILE A 13 -3.43 35.28 -3.92
C ILE A 13 -1.89 35.26 -3.89
N GLN A 14 -1.22 36.31 -4.36
CA GLN A 14 0.25 36.43 -4.26
C GLN A 14 0.74 36.62 -2.83
N SER A 15 0.01 37.36 -1.99
CA SER A 15 0.33 37.57 -0.58
C SER A 15 0.12 36.29 0.24
N ILE A 16 -0.96 35.55 -0.02
CA ILE A 16 -1.22 34.23 0.57
C ILE A 16 -0.16 33.22 0.09
N SER A 17 0.19 33.23 -1.19
CA SER A 17 1.25 32.38 -1.75
C SER A 17 2.63 32.72 -1.16
N GLY A 18 2.98 34.00 -1.04
CA GLY A 18 4.24 34.46 -0.44
C GLY A 18 4.33 34.12 1.05
N SER A 19 3.26 34.37 1.81
CA SER A 19 3.18 34.02 3.24
C SER A 19 3.21 32.51 3.45
N PHE A 20 2.54 31.73 2.58
CA PHE A 20 2.56 30.28 2.62
C PHE A 20 3.94 29.71 2.26
N VAL A 21 4.63 30.27 1.26
CA VAL A 21 6.00 29.88 0.91
C VAL A 21 6.99 30.24 2.02
N GLN A 22 6.81 31.38 2.68
CA GLN A 22 7.63 31.78 3.82
C GLN A 22 7.37 30.89 5.04
N TYR A 23 6.10 30.54 5.30
CA TYR A 23 5.72 29.57 6.33
C TYR A 23 6.24 28.17 6.02
N LEU A 24 6.27 27.76 4.75
CA LEU A 24 6.87 26.49 4.32
C LEU A 24 8.40 26.48 4.51
N LYS A 25 9.08 27.62 4.32
CA LYS A 25 10.51 27.76 4.60
C LYS A 25 10.78 27.67 6.10
N GLU A 26 10.05 28.43 6.92
CA GLU A 26 10.16 28.35 8.39
C GLU A 26 9.79 26.96 8.93
N ALA A 27 8.84 26.28 8.29
CA ALA A 27 8.49 24.91 8.64
C ALA A 27 9.56 23.90 8.23
N ARG A 28 10.26 24.10 7.11
CA ARG A 28 11.35 23.22 6.67
C ARG A 28 12.50 23.20 7.69
N ASP A 29 12.75 24.33 8.36
CA ASP A 29 13.89 24.49 9.26
C ASP A 29 13.58 24.08 10.72
N LYS A 30 12.32 23.72 11.02
CA LYS A 30 11.94 23.16 12.33
C LYS A 30 12.22 21.66 12.40
N PRO A 31 12.65 21.12 13.57
CA PRO A 31 12.78 19.69 13.75
C PRO A 31 11.41 19.03 13.49
N PRO A 32 11.38 17.83 12.88
CA PRO A 32 10.14 17.24 12.40
C PRO A 32 9.09 17.20 13.49
N ASP A 33 9.50 16.83 14.71
CA ASP A 33 8.71 16.65 15.92
C ASP A 33 7.82 17.86 16.29
N GLU A 34 8.18 19.07 15.85
CA GLU A 34 7.40 20.30 16.08
C GLU A 34 6.41 20.64 14.95
N LEU A 35 6.53 20.03 13.77
CA LEU A 35 5.61 20.27 12.66
C LEU A 35 4.31 19.48 12.85
N VAL A 36 3.18 20.18 12.72
CA VAL A 36 1.86 19.56 12.57
C VAL A 36 1.83 18.64 11.35
N TRP A 37 1.21 17.47 11.51
CA TRP A 37 1.16 16.45 10.47
C TRP A 37 0.67 16.93 9.09
N PRO A 38 -0.29 17.88 8.93
CA PRO A 38 -0.73 18.32 7.60
C PRO A 38 0.40 19.01 6.84
N LEU A 39 1.24 19.75 7.55
CA LEU A 39 2.36 20.48 6.96
C LEU A 39 3.47 19.51 6.53
N ARG A 40 3.75 18.49 7.35
CA ARG A 40 4.63 17.38 6.94
C ARG A 40 4.10 16.71 5.69
N LEU A 41 2.80 16.37 5.63
CA LEU A 41 2.19 15.78 4.45
C LEU A 41 2.34 16.66 3.20
N VAL A 42 2.15 17.98 3.33
CA VAL A 42 2.37 18.92 2.22
C VAL A 42 3.82 18.90 1.75
N LEU A 43 4.81 18.96 2.66
CA LEU A 43 6.23 18.87 2.31
C LEU A 43 6.56 17.55 1.60
N ILE A 44 5.96 16.45 2.04
CA ILE A 44 6.11 15.13 1.41
C ILE A 44 5.56 15.14 -0.03
N LEU A 45 4.35 15.70 -0.21
CA LEU A 45 3.72 15.80 -1.52
C LEU A 45 4.49 16.73 -2.47
N LEU A 46 5.09 17.80 -1.94
CA LEU A 46 5.99 18.66 -2.71
C LEU A 46 7.21 17.88 -3.18
N GLY A 47 7.85 17.10 -2.31
CA GLY A 47 8.99 16.26 -2.71
C GLY A 47 8.64 15.09 -3.63
N TYR A 48 7.40 14.60 -3.61
CA TYR A 48 6.94 13.66 -4.64
C TYR A 48 6.76 14.37 -6.00
N SER A 49 6.38 15.65 -5.98
CA SER A 49 6.16 16.45 -7.18
C SER A 49 7.46 16.79 -7.90
N THR A 50 8.59 16.96 -7.18
CA THR A 50 9.90 17.23 -7.78
C THR A 50 10.39 16.10 -8.67
N VAL A 51 9.95 14.85 -8.43
CA VAL A 51 10.24 13.68 -9.27
C VAL A 51 9.13 13.42 -10.28
N ALA A 52 7.87 13.52 -9.85
CA ALA A 52 6.72 13.18 -10.68
C ALA A 52 6.55 14.14 -11.87
N ILE A 53 6.80 15.45 -11.68
CA ILE A 53 6.62 16.46 -12.74
C ILE A 53 7.66 16.27 -13.86
N PRO A 54 8.99 16.19 -13.60
CA PRO A 54 9.96 15.91 -14.66
C PRO A 54 9.71 14.57 -15.34
N ALA A 55 9.33 13.52 -14.60
CA ALA A 55 8.99 12.23 -15.19
C ALA A 55 7.77 12.32 -16.12
N ALA A 56 6.73 13.06 -15.74
CA ALA A 56 5.55 13.28 -16.57
C ALA A 56 5.88 14.09 -17.84
N LEU A 57 6.68 15.15 -17.72
CA LEU A 57 7.16 15.94 -18.86
C LEU A 57 7.98 15.10 -19.83
N LEU A 58 8.87 14.24 -19.32
CA LEU A 58 9.65 13.30 -20.11
C LEU A 58 8.76 12.30 -20.86
N ILE A 59 7.75 11.74 -20.20
CA ILE A 59 6.78 10.83 -20.83
C ILE A 59 6.00 11.55 -21.94
N CYS A 60 5.52 12.77 -21.69
CA CYS A 60 4.81 13.58 -22.67
C CYS A 60 5.69 13.91 -23.87
N TYR A 61 6.96 14.28 -23.64
CA TYR A 61 7.93 14.57 -24.69
C TYR A 61 8.20 13.34 -25.57
N VAL A 62 8.45 12.17 -24.96
CA VAL A 62 8.70 10.92 -25.68
C VAL A 62 7.47 10.50 -26.51
N ARG A 63 6.26 10.67 -25.97
CA ARG A 63 5.01 10.37 -26.71
C ARG A 63 4.79 11.33 -27.88
N ARG A 64 5.06 12.62 -27.68
CA ARG A 64 4.91 13.66 -28.72
C ARG A 64 5.88 13.43 -29.88
N ASN A 65 7.13 13.10 -29.61
CA ASN A 65 8.14 12.82 -30.65
C ASN A 65 7.89 11.50 -31.41
N ARG A 66 7.06 10.59 -30.88
CA ARG A 66 6.66 9.36 -31.59
C ARG A 66 5.66 9.64 -32.72
N HIS A 67 4.69 10.52 -32.49
CA HIS A 67 3.68 10.86 -33.51
C HIS A 67 4.28 11.52 -34.75
N GLY A 68 5.44 12.20 -34.63
CA GLY A 68 6.15 12.82 -35.76
C GLY A 68 6.91 11.85 -36.67
N ASN A 69 7.24 10.63 -36.22
CA ASN A 69 8.11 9.68 -36.94
C ASN A 69 7.39 8.44 -37.48
N SER A 70 6.05 8.43 -37.47
CA SER A 70 5.25 7.24 -37.79
C SER A 70 5.22 6.86 -39.28
N PHE A 71 5.62 7.76 -40.20
CA PHE A 71 5.57 7.47 -41.64
C PHE A 71 6.86 6.80 -42.18
N GLN A 72 8.02 6.97 -41.52
CA GLN A 72 9.31 6.47 -42.03
C GLN A 72 9.81 5.20 -41.31
N SER A 73 9.21 4.86 -40.17
CA SER A 73 9.62 3.72 -39.32
C SER A 73 9.11 2.36 -39.78
N VAL A 74 8.02 2.29 -40.56
CA VAL A 74 7.46 1.03 -41.08
C VAL A 74 8.36 0.40 -42.15
N LEU A 75 9.02 1.22 -42.98
CA LEU A 75 9.90 0.72 -44.06
C LEU A 75 11.28 0.26 -43.57
N SER A 76 11.79 0.79 -42.45
CA SER A 76 13.08 0.37 -41.87
C SER A 76 12.97 -0.84 -40.95
N TYR A 77 11.78 -1.16 -40.43
CA TYR A 77 11.57 -2.24 -39.45
C TYR A 77 11.81 -3.64 -40.04
N HIS A 78 11.54 -3.84 -41.34
CA HIS A 78 11.72 -5.14 -41.97
C HIS A 78 13.20 -5.51 -42.19
N ARG A 79 14.12 -4.53 -42.11
CA ARG A 79 15.57 -4.73 -42.33
C ARG A 79 16.36 -4.98 -41.03
N TYR A 80 15.82 -4.62 -39.86
CA TYR A 80 16.53 -4.68 -38.57
C TYR A 80 16.29 -5.96 -37.74
N THR A 81 15.23 -6.72 -38.03
CA THR A 81 14.89 -7.94 -37.28
C THR A 81 15.84 -9.11 -37.52
N VAL A 82 16.69 -9.05 -38.55
CA VAL A 82 17.63 -10.14 -38.89
C VAL A 82 19.00 -9.96 -38.21
N THR A 83 19.34 -8.77 -37.69
CA THR A 83 20.69 -8.47 -37.16
C THR A 83 20.75 -8.23 -35.64
N ALA A 84 19.63 -8.27 -34.92
CA ALA A 84 19.56 -7.89 -33.51
C ALA A 84 19.87 -9.02 -32.50
N PHE A 85 20.55 -10.09 -32.91
CA PHE A 85 21.01 -11.13 -31.98
C PHE A 85 22.37 -10.81 -31.32
N GLU A 86 23.03 -9.71 -31.71
CA GLU A 86 24.32 -9.33 -31.14
C GLU A 86 24.35 -7.82 -30.83
N THR A 87 24.14 -7.42 -29.57
CA THR A 87 24.79 -6.26 -28.92
C THR A 87 24.35 -6.11 -27.46
N PRO A 88 25.27 -6.03 -26.47
CA PRO A 88 24.96 -6.00 -25.04
C PRO A 88 24.96 -4.56 -24.45
N TYR A 89 24.58 -3.53 -25.22
CA TYR A 89 24.51 -2.16 -24.72
C TYR A 89 23.06 -1.72 -24.54
N LEU A 90 22.62 -1.67 -23.27
CA LEU A 90 21.31 -1.19 -22.82
C LEU A 90 21.21 0.32 -23.12
N SER A 91 20.83 0.69 -24.35
CA SER A 91 20.79 2.09 -24.77
C SER A 91 19.75 2.86 -23.93
N VAL A 92 20.10 4.05 -23.44
CA VAL A 92 19.20 4.96 -22.69
C VAL A 92 17.86 5.15 -23.42
N ARG A 93 17.86 5.11 -24.75
CA ARG A 93 16.65 5.16 -25.59
C ARG A 93 15.72 3.95 -25.41
N GLN A 94 16.25 2.74 -25.23
CA GLN A 94 15.45 1.54 -24.96
C GLN A 94 14.81 1.57 -23.57
N VAL A 95 15.54 2.04 -22.56
CA VAL A 95 15.00 2.22 -21.19
C VAL A 95 13.89 3.27 -21.18
N LEU A 96 14.11 4.43 -21.82
CA LEU A 96 13.09 5.47 -21.94
C LEU A 96 11.84 4.99 -22.71
N ARG A 97 12.04 4.16 -23.74
CA ARG A 97 10.96 3.55 -24.52
C ARG A 97 10.14 2.58 -23.66
N SER A 98 10.81 1.66 -22.94
CA SER A 98 10.15 0.71 -22.03
C SER A 98 9.43 1.43 -20.87
N PHE A 99 10.04 2.51 -20.35
CA PHE A 99 9.47 3.31 -19.27
C PHE A 99 8.19 4.06 -19.67
N ALA A 100 8.18 4.76 -20.82
CA ALA A 100 7.09 5.65 -21.23
C ALA A 100 5.97 4.96 -22.05
N VAL A 101 6.32 3.91 -22.79
CA VAL A 101 5.46 3.27 -23.79
C VAL A 101 5.21 1.79 -23.48
N GLY A 102 6.07 1.15 -22.68
CA GLY A 102 6.06 -0.31 -22.52
C GLY A 102 6.60 -1.02 -23.75
N ASN A 103 6.30 -2.31 -23.90
CA ASN A 103 6.64 -3.09 -25.09
C ASN A 103 5.40 -3.32 -25.98
N PRO A 104 5.04 -2.36 -26.87
CA PRO A 104 3.85 -2.46 -27.72
C PRO A 104 3.94 -3.55 -28.80
N GLU A 105 5.12 -4.12 -29.04
CA GLU A 105 5.39 -5.15 -30.05
C GLU A 105 5.12 -6.58 -29.56
N TYR A 106 4.63 -6.76 -28.34
CA TYR A 106 4.05 -8.05 -27.93
C TYR A 106 2.69 -8.20 -28.62
N GLN A 107 2.70 -8.44 -29.94
CA GLN A 107 1.53 -8.92 -30.67
C GLN A 107 1.03 -10.14 -29.90
N LEU A 108 -0.25 -10.09 -29.53
CA LEU A 108 -1.00 -11.29 -29.20
C LEU A 108 -0.84 -12.19 -30.43
N ILE A 109 0.08 -13.15 -30.38
CA ILE A 109 -0.03 -14.35 -31.21
C ILE A 109 -1.48 -14.77 -31.02
N PRO A 110 -2.28 -14.91 -32.10
CA PRO A 110 -3.62 -15.46 -31.97
C PRO A 110 -3.40 -16.79 -31.30
N THR A 111 -3.70 -16.88 -30.01
CA THR A 111 -3.74 -18.14 -29.32
C THR A 111 -4.97 -18.81 -29.90
N GLY A 112 -4.81 -19.43 -31.08
CA GLY A 112 -5.62 -20.58 -31.45
C GLY A 112 -5.57 -21.48 -30.23
N GLU A 113 -6.72 -21.58 -29.56
CA GLU A 113 -7.02 -22.46 -28.44
C GLU A 113 -5.80 -23.04 -27.71
N LYS A 114 -4.97 -22.19 -27.09
CA LYS A 114 -4.31 -22.67 -25.87
C LYS A 114 -5.30 -22.37 -24.78
N LEU A 115 -6.22 -23.32 -24.65
CA LEU A 115 -6.71 -23.82 -23.38
C LEU A 115 -5.74 -23.28 -22.31
N SER A 116 -6.15 -22.23 -21.58
CA SER A 116 -5.58 -22.03 -20.27
C SER A 116 -5.57 -23.42 -19.65
N PRO A 117 -4.47 -23.93 -19.07
CA PRO A 117 -4.59 -25.14 -18.28
C PRO A 117 -5.72 -24.80 -17.33
N ARG A 118 -6.85 -25.49 -17.54
CA ARG A 118 -7.98 -25.46 -16.64
C ARG A 118 -7.27 -25.62 -15.32
N LYS A 119 -7.39 -24.63 -14.41
CA LYS A 119 -7.10 -24.93 -13.02
C LYS A 119 -8.21 -25.91 -12.71
N ASP A 120 -7.99 -27.17 -13.07
CA ASP A 120 -8.80 -28.30 -12.69
C ASP A 120 -9.03 -28.00 -11.22
N ALA A 121 -10.32 -27.81 -10.87
CA ALA A 121 -10.69 -27.61 -9.50
C ALA A 121 -9.85 -28.62 -8.72
N ASP A 122 -8.94 -28.13 -7.85
CA ASP A 122 -7.94 -28.99 -7.20
C ASP A 122 -8.68 -30.27 -6.81
N PRO A 123 -8.31 -31.45 -7.34
CA PRO A 123 -9.15 -32.64 -7.26
C PRO A 123 -9.58 -32.76 -5.81
N ILE A 124 -10.90 -32.77 -5.58
CA ILE A 124 -11.47 -32.94 -4.23
C ILE A 124 -10.68 -34.07 -3.60
N PRO A 125 -9.90 -33.84 -2.52
CA PRO A 125 -8.86 -34.77 -2.11
C PRO A 125 -9.46 -36.15 -1.92
N GLN A 126 -9.19 -37.05 -2.87
CA GLN A 126 -9.90 -38.34 -2.99
C GLN A 126 -9.38 -39.34 -1.96
N THR A 127 -8.22 -39.07 -1.37
CA THR A 127 -7.60 -39.85 -0.30
C THR A 127 -7.37 -39.00 0.95
N ARG A 128 -7.53 -39.60 2.14
CA ARG A 128 -7.27 -38.95 3.44
C ARG A 128 -5.89 -38.28 3.50
N ALA A 129 -4.87 -38.90 2.89
CA ALA A 129 -3.51 -38.35 2.81
C ALA A 129 -3.42 -37.03 2.03
N GLN A 130 -4.17 -36.87 0.93
CA GLN A 130 -4.21 -35.62 0.16
C GLN A 130 -4.90 -34.51 0.95
N CYS A 131 -5.97 -34.84 1.69
CA CYS A 131 -6.67 -33.89 2.56
C CYS A 131 -5.75 -33.39 3.69
N ILE A 132 -5.03 -34.31 4.35
CA ILE A 132 -4.05 -33.97 5.39
C ILE A 132 -2.96 -33.05 4.83
N ASN A 133 -2.42 -33.35 3.64
CA ASN A 133 -1.41 -32.48 3.00
C ASN A 133 -1.94 -31.07 2.73
N VAL A 134 -3.17 -30.93 2.24
CA VAL A 134 -3.80 -29.62 2.02
C VAL A 134 -3.97 -28.85 3.34
N ILE A 135 -4.40 -29.54 4.41
CA ILE A 135 -4.55 -28.95 5.74
C ILE A 135 -3.19 -28.49 6.29
N ILE A 136 -2.16 -29.33 6.21
CA ILE A 136 -0.79 -28.98 6.67
C ILE A 136 -0.28 -27.75 5.94
N ILE A 137 -0.45 -27.70 4.61
CA ILE A 137 -0.01 -26.57 3.80
C ILE A 137 -0.82 -25.32 4.17
N LEU A 138 -2.13 -25.43 4.35
CA LEU A 138 -2.98 -24.32 4.77
C LEU A 138 -2.55 -23.79 6.14
N LEU A 139 -2.27 -24.66 7.10
CA LEU A 139 -1.77 -24.31 8.43
C LEU A 139 -0.40 -23.64 8.35
N PHE A 140 0.50 -24.10 7.48
CA PHE A 140 1.78 -23.44 7.24
C PHE A 140 1.61 -22.01 6.73
N PHE A 141 0.75 -21.80 5.72
CA PHE A 141 0.45 -20.46 5.21
C PHE A 141 -0.26 -19.58 6.25
N PHE A 142 -1.21 -20.15 7.00
CA PHE A 142 -1.90 -19.48 8.09
C PHE A 142 -0.90 -19.00 9.15
N SER A 143 -0.10 -19.90 9.70
CA SER A 143 0.90 -19.59 10.72
C SER A 143 1.95 -18.61 10.22
N GLY A 144 2.43 -18.76 8.98
CA GLY A 144 3.35 -17.81 8.34
C GLY A 144 2.77 -16.40 8.26
N ILE A 145 1.50 -16.26 7.86
CA ILE A 145 0.80 -14.97 7.85
C ILE A 145 0.62 -14.42 9.27
N GLN A 146 0.24 -15.26 10.24
CA GLN A 146 0.03 -14.81 11.61
C GLN A 146 1.33 -14.29 12.22
N VAL A 147 2.37 -15.12 12.25
CA VAL A 147 3.66 -14.78 12.87
C VAL A 147 4.23 -13.51 12.24
N THR A 148 4.30 -13.43 10.91
CA THR A 148 4.95 -12.30 10.25
C THR A 148 4.15 -11.00 10.36
N LEU A 149 2.84 -11.03 10.10
CA LEU A 149 2.05 -9.80 10.08
C LEU A 149 1.66 -9.32 11.49
N VAL A 150 1.50 -10.22 12.46
CA VAL A 150 1.31 -9.84 13.86
C VAL A 150 2.59 -9.24 14.42
N ALA A 151 3.75 -9.88 14.18
CA ALA A 151 5.05 -9.33 14.60
C ALA A 151 5.32 -7.95 13.96
N MET A 152 5.00 -7.80 12.67
CA MET A 152 5.09 -6.50 12.00
C MET A 152 4.21 -5.45 12.70
N GLY A 153 2.97 -5.79 13.04
CA GLY A 153 2.06 -4.87 13.74
C GLY A 153 2.55 -4.46 15.14
N VAL A 154 3.03 -5.42 15.93
CA VAL A 154 3.57 -5.18 17.28
C VAL A 154 4.83 -4.33 17.23
N LEU A 155 5.77 -4.64 16.32
CA LEU A 155 7.00 -3.86 16.14
C LEU A 155 6.69 -2.45 15.67
N GLN A 156 5.72 -2.31 14.76
CA GLN A 156 5.27 -1.00 14.28
C GLN A 156 4.71 -0.15 15.43
N GLU A 157 3.84 -0.71 16.27
CA GLU A 157 3.32 -0.02 17.45
C GLU A 157 4.46 0.32 18.43
N ARG A 158 5.38 -0.62 18.68
CA ARG A 158 6.53 -0.42 19.58
C ARG A 158 7.40 0.75 19.15
N ILE A 159 7.83 0.78 17.88
CA ILE A 159 8.74 1.79 17.33
C ILE A 159 8.14 3.20 17.43
N ILE A 160 6.82 3.34 17.25
CA ILE A 160 6.16 4.65 17.22
C ILE A 160 5.75 5.12 18.62
N THR A 161 5.40 4.20 19.52
CA THR A 161 4.85 4.56 20.83
C THR A 161 5.90 4.65 21.94
N ARG A 162 6.93 3.80 21.91
CA ARG A 162 7.98 3.73 22.93
C ARG A 162 9.21 4.51 22.46
N GLY A 163 9.96 5.08 23.40
CA GLY A 163 11.25 5.67 23.09
C GLY A 163 12.36 4.63 23.10
N TYR A 164 13.50 5.03 22.57
CA TYR A 164 14.73 4.25 22.56
C TYR A 164 15.75 4.93 23.46
N ARG A 165 16.60 4.11 24.10
CA ARG A 165 17.68 4.61 24.96
C ARG A 165 18.91 4.94 24.12
N ARG A 166 19.51 6.11 24.36
CA ARG A 166 20.78 6.47 23.73
C ARG A 166 21.91 5.59 24.27
N ALA A 167 22.79 5.12 23.39
CA ALA A 167 23.89 4.23 23.71
C ALA A 167 24.91 4.87 24.67
N ASP A 168 25.14 6.18 24.54
CA ASP A 168 26.08 6.93 25.38
C ASP A 168 25.47 7.34 26.74
N GLN A 169 24.14 7.48 26.80
CA GLN A 169 23.40 7.94 27.98
C GLN A 169 22.11 7.13 28.12
N LEU A 170 22.20 5.99 28.79
CA LEU A 170 21.10 5.01 28.94
C LEU A 170 19.87 5.56 29.69
N GLU A 171 20.00 6.69 30.38
CA GLU A 171 18.91 7.36 31.09
C GLU A 171 18.03 8.24 30.18
N ILE A 172 18.53 8.64 29.01
CA ILE A 172 17.78 9.47 28.07
C ILE A 172 17.02 8.56 27.09
N GLU A 173 15.69 8.65 27.15
CA GLU A 173 14.78 7.96 26.24
C GLU A 173 14.22 8.95 25.21
N GLU A 174 14.65 8.83 23.94
CA GLU A 174 14.17 9.67 22.83
C GLU A 174 13.18 8.88 21.96
N LYS A 175 12.10 9.54 21.52
CA LYS A 175 11.10 8.92 20.63
C LYS A 175 11.44 9.18 19.18
N PHE A 176 11.22 8.16 18.34
CA PHE A 176 11.41 8.29 16.91
C PHE A 176 10.18 8.89 16.22
N GLY A 177 10.31 10.09 15.66
CA GLY A 177 9.22 10.82 15.03
C GLY A 177 9.03 10.57 13.53
N GLU A 178 9.98 9.96 12.84
CA GLU A 178 10.04 9.97 11.37
C GLU A 178 9.43 8.75 10.69
N THR A 179 8.10 8.74 10.65
CA THR A 179 7.25 7.72 9.98
C THR A 179 7.73 7.34 8.57
N GLN A 180 8.11 8.33 7.76
CA GLN A 180 8.49 8.10 6.36
C GLN A 180 9.76 7.26 6.22
N PHE A 181 10.70 7.37 7.16
CA PHE A 181 11.90 6.55 7.19
C PHE A 181 11.58 5.06 7.39
N LEU A 182 10.64 4.74 8.29
CA LEU A 182 10.20 3.35 8.50
C LEU A 182 9.59 2.76 7.23
N ILE A 183 8.80 3.56 6.50
CA ILE A 183 8.21 3.16 5.23
C ILE A 183 9.31 2.94 4.19
N PHE A 184 10.30 3.84 4.12
CA PHE A 184 11.44 3.70 3.23
C PHE A 184 12.18 2.38 3.46
N CYS A 185 12.56 2.05 4.71
CA CYS A 185 13.19 0.78 5.06
C CYS A 185 12.34 -0.43 4.62
N ASN A 186 11.03 -0.39 4.89
CA ASN A 186 10.11 -1.45 4.47
C ASN A 186 10.08 -1.63 2.94
N ARG A 187 10.14 -0.53 2.17
CA ARG A 187 10.16 -0.58 0.70
C ARG A 187 11.49 -1.11 0.17
N ILE A 188 12.62 -0.74 0.77
CA ILE A 188 13.94 -1.24 0.37
C ILE A 188 14.04 -2.75 0.59
N VAL A 189 13.65 -3.27 1.77
CA VAL A 189 13.72 -4.71 2.04
C VAL A 189 12.78 -5.48 1.11
N ALA A 190 11.56 -4.99 0.87
CA ALA A 190 10.63 -5.61 -0.07
C ALA A 190 11.14 -5.55 -1.53
N LEU A 191 11.82 -4.47 -1.92
CA LEU A 191 12.46 -4.32 -3.23
C LEU A 191 13.58 -5.35 -3.42
N VAL A 192 14.49 -5.46 -2.44
CA VAL A 192 15.58 -6.44 -2.47
C VAL A 192 15.02 -7.87 -2.56
N LEU A 193 14.03 -8.19 -1.73
CA LEU A 193 13.42 -9.53 -1.72
C LEU A 193 12.73 -9.86 -3.04
N SER A 194 11.96 -8.92 -3.60
CA SER A 194 11.32 -9.11 -4.91
C SER A 194 12.32 -9.22 -6.05
N LEU A 195 13.44 -8.48 -6.00
CA LEU A 195 14.54 -8.61 -6.95
C LEU A 195 15.21 -9.98 -6.88
N LEU A 196 15.48 -10.50 -5.67
CA LEU A 196 16.04 -11.84 -5.48
C LEU A 196 15.11 -12.94 -6.03
N ILE A 197 13.80 -12.81 -5.84
CA ILE A 197 12.82 -13.76 -6.40
C ILE A 197 12.78 -13.67 -7.92
N LEU A 198 12.73 -12.45 -8.48
CA LEU A 198 12.68 -12.24 -9.92
C LEU A 198 13.94 -12.73 -10.63
N THR A 199 15.12 -12.52 -10.04
CA THR A 199 16.39 -13.01 -10.61
C THR A 199 16.48 -14.53 -10.56
N LYS A 200 16.01 -15.16 -9.48
CA LYS A 200 15.99 -16.63 -9.35
C LYS A 200 15.00 -17.31 -10.30
N ASP A 201 13.79 -16.75 -10.45
CA ASP A 201 12.72 -17.32 -11.28
C ASP A 201 12.61 -16.62 -12.65
N TRP A 202 13.66 -15.94 -13.12
CA TRP A 202 13.62 -15.08 -14.31
C TRP A 202 13.09 -15.79 -15.56
N THR A 203 13.46 -17.06 -15.76
CA THR A 203 13.03 -17.89 -16.90
C THR A 203 11.56 -18.32 -16.84
N LYS A 204 10.91 -18.21 -15.68
CA LYS A 204 9.51 -18.59 -15.46
C LYS A 204 8.56 -17.38 -15.44
N GLN A 205 9.10 -16.16 -15.42
CA GLN A 205 8.27 -14.95 -15.35
C GLN A 205 7.80 -14.52 -16.74
N PRO A 206 6.53 -14.10 -16.90
CA PRO A 206 6.06 -13.52 -18.15
C PRO A 206 6.82 -12.22 -18.47
N PRO A 207 7.04 -11.90 -19.75
CA PRO A 207 7.68 -10.63 -20.11
C PRO A 207 6.85 -9.45 -19.60
N HIS A 208 7.51 -8.45 -19.03
CA HIS A 208 6.84 -7.24 -18.58
C HIS A 208 6.45 -6.39 -19.80
N VAL A 209 5.14 -6.24 -20.01
CA VAL A 209 4.59 -5.56 -21.21
C VAL A 209 4.07 -4.15 -20.92
N PRO A 210 3.37 -3.90 -19.78
CA PRO A 210 2.89 -2.54 -19.49
C PRO A 210 4.02 -1.51 -19.35
N PRO A 211 3.73 -0.22 -19.57
CA PRO A 211 4.69 0.83 -19.28
C PRO A 211 5.02 0.86 -17.79
N LEU A 212 6.31 0.91 -17.44
CA LEU A 212 6.77 0.87 -16.04
C LEU A 212 6.17 2.02 -15.22
N TYR A 213 5.97 3.20 -15.82
CA TYR A 213 5.40 4.36 -15.11
C TYR A 213 3.99 4.10 -14.57
N VAL A 214 3.23 3.12 -15.08
CA VAL A 214 1.87 2.83 -14.58
C VAL A 214 1.90 2.34 -13.13
N HIS A 215 3.00 1.71 -12.70
CA HIS A 215 3.21 1.33 -11.31
C HIS A 215 3.40 2.56 -10.40
N SER A 216 3.82 3.72 -10.92
CA SER A 216 4.03 4.93 -10.13
C SER A 216 2.74 5.44 -9.47
N TYR A 217 1.59 5.35 -10.15
CA TYR A 217 0.30 5.75 -9.57
C TYR A 217 -0.08 4.90 -8.36
N THR A 218 0.10 3.58 -8.49
CA THR A 218 -0.11 2.63 -7.39
C THR A 218 0.87 2.88 -6.25
N SER A 219 2.11 3.23 -6.58
CA SER A 219 3.16 3.49 -5.60
C SER A 219 2.90 4.77 -4.83
N PHE A 220 2.49 5.84 -5.51
CA PHE A 220 2.12 7.10 -4.89
C PHE A 220 1.00 6.92 -3.88
N SER A 221 -0.12 6.33 -4.29
CA SER A 221 -1.26 6.08 -3.40
C SER A 221 -0.91 5.13 -2.25
N ASN A 222 -0.15 4.07 -2.51
CA ASN A 222 0.28 3.12 -1.48
C ASN A 222 1.22 3.78 -0.45
N THR A 223 2.10 4.66 -0.91
CA THR A 223 3.07 5.36 -0.04
C THR A 223 2.36 6.35 0.88
N ILE A 224 1.45 7.17 0.33
CA ILE A 224 0.64 8.09 1.14
C ILE A 224 -0.26 7.32 2.11
N SER A 225 -0.90 6.24 1.65
CA SER A 225 -1.69 5.37 2.52
C SER A 225 -0.85 4.85 3.70
N SER A 226 0.35 4.34 3.42
CA SER A 226 1.26 3.84 4.45
C SER A 226 1.71 4.93 5.41
N TRP A 227 1.98 6.15 4.90
CA TRP A 227 2.34 7.29 5.73
C TRP A 227 1.20 7.68 6.66
N CYS A 228 -0.01 7.86 6.14
CA CYS A 228 -1.18 8.15 6.97
C CYS A 228 -1.44 7.07 8.03
N GLN A 229 -1.24 5.79 7.68
CA GLN A 229 -1.40 4.69 8.62
C GLN A 229 -0.41 4.75 9.78
N TYR A 230 0.87 4.96 9.49
CA TYR A 230 1.92 5.00 10.50
C TYR A 230 1.80 6.28 11.33
N GLU A 231 1.56 7.42 10.69
CA GLU A 231 1.36 8.70 11.37
C GLU A 231 0.14 8.68 12.28
N ALA A 232 -0.93 8.00 11.87
CA ALA A 232 -2.11 7.81 12.72
C ALA A 232 -1.81 7.06 14.03
N LEU A 233 -0.73 6.26 14.13
CA LEU A 233 -0.39 5.57 15.39
C LEU A 233 0.08 6.55 16.48
N LYS A 234 0.47 7.77 16.12
CA LYS A 234 0.78 8.85 17.07
C LYS A 234 -0.48 9.42 17.73
N TYR A 235 -1.64 9.23 17.09
CA TYR A 235 -2.92 9.84 17.48
C TYR A 235 -3.97 8.82 17.91
N VAL A 236 -3.82 7.57 17.45
CA VAL A 236 -4.83 6.51 17.55
C VAL A 236 -4.15 5.20 17.92
N SER A 237 -4.73 4.48 18.89
CA SER A 237 -4.20 3.19 19.31
C SER A 237 -4.24 2.14 18.20
N PHE A 238 -3.32 1.17 18.25
CA PHE A 238 -3.26 0.10 17.28
C PHE A 238 -4.55 -0.75 17.17
N PRO A 239 -5.28 -1.06 18.27
CA PRO A 239 -6.58 -1.72 18.18
C PRO A 239 -7.60 -0.93 17.37
N THR A 240 -7.64 0.38 17.60
CA THR A 240 -8.52 1.31 16.89
C THR A 240 -8.19 1.34 15.40
N GLN A 241 -6.90 1.40 15.05
CA GLN A 241 -6.49 1.31 13.65
C GLN A 241 -6.90 -0.01 13.01
N THR A 242 -6.79 -1.11 13.74
CA THR A 242 -7.08 -2.45 13.22
C THR A 242 -8.55 -2.59 12.88
N ILE A 243 -9.44 -2.02 13.70
CA ILE A 243 -10.89 -1.99 13.42
C ILE A 243 -11.20 -1.07 12.24
N CYS A 244 -10.62 0.12 12.17
CA CYS A 244 -10.77 0.99 11.01
C CYS A 244 -10.28 0.32 9.71
N LYS A 245 -9.17 -0.43 9.77
CA LYS A 245 -8.65 -1.26 8.65
C LYS A 245 -9.63 -2.36 8.28
N ALA A 246 -10.28 -3.00 9.24
CA ALA A 246 -11.32 -4.01 8.99
C ALA A 246 -12.52 -3.40 8.23
N SER A 247 -12.87 -2.15 8.56
CA SER A 247 -13.96 -1.39 7.93
C SER A 247 -13.70 -0.93 6.51
N LYS A 248 -12.49 -1.15 5.98
CA LYS A 248 -12.13 -0.73 4.62
C LYS A 248 -12.99 -1.33 3.52
N VAL A 249 -13.68 -2.46 3.79
CA VAL A 249 -14.59 -3.10 2.84
C VAL A 249 -15.57 -2.08 2.26
N VAL A 250 -16.16 -1.23 3.11
CA VAL A 250 -17.12 -0.18 2.71
C VAL A 250 -16.49 0.81 1.73
N VAL A 251 -15.32 1.36 2.10
CA VAL A 251 -14.62 2.36 1.28
C VAL A 251 -14.14 1.75 -0.04
N THR A 252 -13.67 0.50 -0.02
CA THR A 252 -13.23 -0.20 -1.22
C THR A 252 -14.37 -0.49 -2.19
N MET A 253 -15.58 -0.76 -1.69
CA MET A 253 -16.77 -0.95 -2.52
C MET A 253 -17.16 0.37 -3.21
N LEU A 254 -17.23 1.46 -2.44
CA LEU A 254 -17.51 2.79 -3.00
C LEU A 254 -16.48 3.17 -4.07
N MET A 255 -15.20 3.01 -3.78
CA MET A 255 -14.12 3.26 -4.73
C MET A 255 -14.19 2.36 -5.96
N GLY A 256 -14.55 1.07 -5.79
CA GLY A 256 -14.75 0.16 -6.91
C GLY A 256 -15.90 0.55 -7.84
N ARG A 257 -16.94 1.20 -7.30
CA ARG A 257 -18.02 1.79 -8.11
C ARG A 257 -17.52 3.00 -8.91
N ILE A 258 -16.73 3.88 -8.29
CA ILE A 258 -16.19 5.09 -8.93
C ILE A 258 -15.15 4.74 -10.01
N VAL A 259 -14.18 3.89 -9.67
CA VAL A 259 -13.02 3.59 -10.54
C VAL A 259 -13.35 2.54 -11.60
N ARG A 260 -14.13 1.50 -11.26
CA ARG A 260 -14.37 0.34 -12.13
C ARG A 260 -15.83 0.20 -12.58
N GLY A 261 -16.73 1.07 -12.14
CA GLY A 261 -18.16 0.99 -12.48
C GLY A 261 -18.88 -0.24 -11.91
N GLN A 262 -18.33 -0.90 -10.88
CA GLN A 262 -18.90 -2.14 -10.35
C GLN A 262 -20.22 -1.89 -9.60
N ARG A 263 -21.16 -2.81 -9.77
CA ARG A 263 -22.44 -2.84 -9.04
C ARG A 263 -22.36 -3.86 -7.92
N TYR A 264 -22.86 -3.48 -6.74
CA TYR A 264 -22.89 -4.31 -5.54
C TYR A 264 -24.34 -4.58 -5.14
N SER A 265 -24.58 -5.72 -4.50
CA SER A 265 -25.88 -6.12 -3.98
C SER A 265 -26.26 -5.30 -2.74
N TRP A 266 -27.58 -5.11 -2.52
CA TRP A 266 -28.11 -4.49 -1.30
C TRP A 266 -27.60 -5.16 -0.02
N PHE A 267 -27.39 -6.48 -0.05
CA PHE A 267 -26.83 -7.22 1.08
C PHE A 267 -25.40 -6.76 1.41
N GLU A 268 -24.57 -6.52 0.39
CA GLU A 268 -23.19 -6.06 0.58
C GLU A 268 -23.17 -4.65 1.18
N TYR A 269 -24.10 -3.77 0.77
CA TYR A 269 -24.27 -2.45 1.39
C TYR A 269 -24.73 -2.56 2.85
N GLY A 270 -25.72 -3.41 3.15
CA GLY A 270 -26.20 -3.61 4.52
C GLY A 270 -25.12 -4.17 5.46
N CYS A 271 -24.32 -5.12 4.97
CA CYS A 271 -23.17 -5.61 5.72
C CYS A 271 -22.12 -4.50 5.93
N GLY A 272 -21.84 -3.71 4.90
CA GLY A 272 -20.97 -2.55 5.00
C GLY A 272 -21.43 -1.54 6.06
N CYS A 273 -22.72 -1.20 6.11
CA CYS A 273 -23.28 -0.32 7.13
C CYS A 273 -23.14 -0.91 8.54
N THR A 274 -23.32 -2.22 8.70
CA THR A 274 -23.15 -2.91 10.00
C THR A 274 -21.69 -2.85 10.47
N ILE A 275 -20.73 -3.05 9.56
CA ILE A 275 -19.30 -2.91 9.84
C ILE A 275 -18.97 -1.47 10.26
N ALA A 276 -19.47 -0.47 9.52
CA ALA A 276 -19.27 0.93 9.86
C ALA A 276 -19.86 1.28 11.24
N PHE A 277 -21.06 0.78 11.54
CA PHE A 277 -21.72 0.98 12.83
C PHE A 277 -20.91 0.38 13.99
N GLY A 278 -20.47 -0.88 13.87
CA GLY A 278 -19.66 -1.53 14.91
C GLY A 278 -18.32 -0.82 15.14
N ALA A 279 -17.68 -0.33 14.07
CA ALA A 279 -16.45 0.44 14.18
C ALA A 279 -16.66 1.79 14.87
N SER A 280 -17.74 2.51 14.55
CA SER A 280 -18.12 3.75 15.24
C SER A 280 -18.41 3.52 16.73
N LEU A 281 -19.10 2.43 17.08
CA LEU A 281 -19.35 2.06 18.48
C LEU A 281 -18.05 1.79 19.24
N PHE A 282 -17.12 1.05 18.63
CA PHE A 282 -15.80 0.81 19.19
C PHE A 282 -15.01 2.10 19.41
N LEU A 283 -14.97 2.97 18.40
CA LEU A 283 -14.25 4.24 18.42
C LEU A 283 -14.77 5.17 19.51
N LEU A 284 -16.09 5.33 19.58
CA LEU A 284 -16.74 6.20 20.55
C LEU A 284 -16.50 5.71 21.97
N SER A 285 -16.62 4.39 22.19
CA SER A 285 -16.41 3.83 23.51
C SER A 285 -14.94 3.89 23.96
N SER A 286 -14.00 3.69 23.04
CA SER A 286 -12.57 3.80 23.33
C SER A 286 -12.15 5.24 23.63
N SER A 287 -12.92 6.23 23.15
CA SER A 287 -12.66 7.66 23.38
C SER A 287 -13.21 8.20 24.72
N THR A 288 -14.06 7.44 25.43
CA THR A 288 -14.81 7.95 26.61
C THR A 288 -13.99 7.95 27.91
N LYS A 289 -12.76 7.40 27.92
CA LYS A 289 -11.94 7.30 29.15
C LYS A 289 -11.09 8.54 29.49
N GLY A 290 -11.18 9.62 28.71
CA GLY A 290 -10.75 10.95 29.13
C GLY A 290 -11.95 11.73 29.66
N ALA A 291 -11.95 12.09 30.95
CA ALA A 291 -13.03 12.87 31.55
C ALA A 291 -13.31 14.16 30.76
N GLY A 292 -14.57 14.35 30.33
CA GLY A 292 -15.04 15.58 29.68
C GLY A 292 -15.01 15.51 28.14
N ALA A 293 -16.19 15.37 27.55
CA ALA A 293 -16.41 15.34 26.11
C ALA A 293 -15.97 16.64 25.41
N ALA A 294 -14.74 16.65 24.91
CA ALA A 294 -14.34 17.42 23.75
C ALA A 294 -13.53 16.49 22.86
N ILE A 295 -13.81 16.47 21.55
CA ILE A 295 -12.92 15.80 20.59
C ILE A 295 -11.57 16.51 20.72
N THR A 296 -10.62 15.91 21.45
CA THR A 296 -9.28 16.46 21.58
C THR A 296 -8.69 16.57 20.17
N TYR A 297 -7.97 17.65 19.86
CA TYR A 297 -7.33 17.85 18.55
C TYR A 297 -6.52 16.62 18.08
N THR A 298 -5.97 15.86 19.04
CA THR A 298 -5.28 14.57 18.85
C THR A 298 -6.18 13.51 18.22
N SER A 299 -7.39 13.28 18.74
CA SER A 299 -8.32 12.25 18.24
C SER A 299 -8.89 12.60 16.86
N PHE A 300 -9.15 13.88 16.60
CA PHE A 300 -9.64 14.33 15.29
C PHE A 300 -8.59 14.15 14.18
N SER A 301 -7.34 14.51 14.47
CA SER A 301 -6.20 14.28 13.57
C SER A 301 -6.05 12.80 13.21
N GLY A 302 -6.18 11.93 14.21
CA GLY A 302 -6.20 10.48 14.04
C GLY A 302 -7.30 9.98 13.09
N MET A 303 -8.53 10.48 13.25
CA MET A 303 -9.65 10.11 12.38
C MET A 303 -9.44 10.56 10.92
N ILE A 304 -8.93 11.78 10.70
CA ILE A 304 -8.62 12.27 9.35
C ILE A 304 -7.52 11.42 8.71
N LEU A 305 -6.45 11.12 9.44
CA LEU A 305 -5.36 10.28 8.93
C LEU A 305 -5.86 8.87 8.59
N MET A 306 -6.73 8.28 9.41
CA MET A 306 -7.32 6.98 9.10
C MET A 306 -8.27 7.03 7.90
N ALA A 307 -9.05 8.10 7.73
CA ALA A 307 -9.87 8.30 6.53
C ALA A 307 -9.00 8.42 5.27
N GLY A 308 -7.91 9.19 5.34
CA GLY A 308 -6.92 9.29 4.27
C GLY A 308 -6.28 7.94 3.94
N TYR A 309 -5.84 7.19 4.96
CA TYR A 309 -5.32 5.83 4.80
C TYR A 309 -6.31 4.95 4.02
N LEU A 310 -7.58 4.91 4.42
CA LEU A 310 -8.61 4.08 3.80
C LEU A 310 -8.90 4.49 2.35
N LEU A 311 -8.94 5.80 2.07
CA LEU A 311 -9.18 6.32 0.72
C LEU A 311 -8.06 5.92 -0.24
N PHE A 312 -6.81 6.17 0.16
CA PHE A 312 -5.65 5.85 -0.67
C PHE A 312 -5.40 4.33 -0.77
N ASP A 313 -5.66 3.55 0.29
CA ASP A 313 -5.60 2.08 0.23
C ASP A 313 -6.66 1.54 -0.75
N ALA A 314 -7.88 2.07 -0.67
CA ALA A 314 -8.96 1.67 -1.57
C ALA A 314 -8.66 2.00 -3.04
N PHE A 315 -8.08 3.17 -3.31
CA PHE A 315 -7.61 3.51 -4.66
C PHE A 315 -6.52 2.53 -5.12
N THR A 316 -5.50 2.31 -4.29
CA THR A 316 -4.37 1.40 -4.59
C THR A 316 -4.86 0.01 -5.01
N LEU A 317 -5.75 -0.59 -4.20
CA LEU A 317 -6.26 -1.95 -4.45
C LEU A 317 -7.11 -2.02 -5.74
N ASN A 318 -7.92 -1.00 -6.02
CA ASN A 318 -8.74 -0.96 -7.24
C ASN A 318 -7.90 -0.72 -8.49
N TRP A 319 -6.88 0.14 -8.42
CA TRP A 319 -5.95 0.37 -9.52
C TRP A 319 -5.06 -0.83 -9.80
N GLN A 320 -4.55 -1.50 -8.76
CA GLN A 320 -3.80 -2.76 -8.91
C GLN A 320 -4.64 -3.81 -9.61
N LYS A 321 -5.91 -3.97 -9.23
CA LYS A 321 -6.84 -4.90 -9.91
C LYS A 321 -7.01 -4.53 -11.38
N ALA A 322 -7.25 -3.27 -11.71
CA ALA A 322 -7.36 -2.82 -13.10
C ALA A 322 -6.09 -3.10 -13.91
N LEU A 323 -4.91 -2.93 -13.31
CA LEU A 323 -3.64 -3.22 -13.94
C LEU A 323 -3.40 -4.73 -14.12
N PHE A 324 -3.82 -5.57 -13.15
CA PHE A 324 -3.78 -7.02 -13.29
C PHE A 324 -4.77 -7.56 -14.33
N ASP A 325 -5.90 -6.87 -14.53
CA ASP A 325 -6.91 -7.19 -15.53
C ASP A 325 -6.45 -6.81 -16.97
N THR A 326 -5.41 -5.99 -17.09
CA THR A 326 -4.82 -5.61 -18.40
C THR A 326 -4.05 -6.79 -18.99
N LYS A 327 -4.28 -7.10 -20.28
CA LYS A 327 -3.53 -8.14 -21.01
C LYS A 327 -2.34 -7.50 -21.75
N PRO A 328 -1.13 -8.09 -21.71
CA PRO A 328 -0.73 -9.35 -21.05
C PRO A 328 -0.68 -9.26 -19.52
N LYS A 329 -0.98 -10.37 -18.83
CA LYS A 329 -1.03 -10.43 -17.37
C LYS A 329 0.34 -10.11 -16.76
N VAL A 330 0.37 -9.11 -15.87
CA VAL A 330 1.56 -8.76 -15.08
C VAL A 330 1.78 -9.79 -13.97
N SER A 331 3.03 -10.24 -13.78
CA SER A 331 3.36 -11.10 -12.66
C SER A 331 3.18 -10.37 -11.33
N LYS A 332 2.69 -11.09 -10.31
CA LYS A 332 2.57 -10.58 -8.94
C LYS A 332 3.91 -10.08 -8.37
N TYR A 333 5.02 -10.75 -8.70
CA TYR A 333 6.36 -10.35 -8.26
C TYR A 333 6.86 -9.12 -9.00
N GLN A 334 6.52 -8.97 -10.28
CA GLN A 334 6.80 -7.75 -11.05
C GLN A 334 6.00 -6.55 -10.53
N MET A 335 4.73 -6.77 -10.16
CA MET A 335 3.92 -5.73 -9.50
C MET A 335 4.54 -5.33 -8.16
N MET A 336 4.91 -6.31 -7.32
CA MET A 336 5.56 -6.05 -6.04
C MET A 336 6.87 -5.28 -6.22
N PHE A 337 7.71 -5.68 -7.19
CA PHE A 337 8.95 -4.98 -7.50
C PHE A 337 8.68 -3.55 -7.97
N GLY A 338 7.83 -3.37 -8.98
CA GLY A 338 7.54 -2.05 -9.56
C GLY A 338 6.96 -1.09 -8.53
N VAL A 339 6.01 -1.56 -7.70
CA VAL A 339 5.41 -0.72 -6.66
C VAL A 339 6.44 -0.32 -5.60
N ASN A 340 7.24 -1.26 -5.11
CA ASN A 340 8.26 -0.96 -4.10
C ASN A 340 9.39 -0.08 -4.66
N PHE A 341 9.73 -0.21 -5.94
CA PHE A 341 10.76 0.58 -6.62
C PHE A 341 10.39 2.06 -6.66
N PHE A 342 9.22 2.39 -7.23
CA PHE A 342 8.76 3.79 -7.28
C PHE A 342 8.46 4.33 -5.87
N SER A 343 7.90 3.52 -4.97
CA SER A 343 7.72 3.93 -3.56
C SER A 343 9.04 4.27 -2.88
N ALA A 344 10.11 3.50 -3.11
CA ALA A 344 11.43 3.78 -2.56
C ALA A 344 12.00 5.09 -3.12
N ILE A 345 11.85 5.37 -4.42
CA ILE A 345 12.27 6.64 -5.02
C ILE A 345 11.52 7.82 -4.40
N PHE A 346 10.19 7.75 -4.32
CA PHE A 346 9.38 8.81 -3.70
C PHE A 346 9.81 9.06 -2.25
N CYS A 347 9.93 8.00 -1.45
CA CYS A 347 10.36 8.13 -0.05
C CYS A 347 11.78 8.71 0.06
N ALA A 348 12.73 8.24 -0.75
CA ALA A 348 14.12 8.68 -0.70
C ALA A 348 14.25 10.16 -1.02
N VAL A 349 13.66 10.62 -2.14
CA VAL A 349 13.73 12.03 -2.53
C VAL A 349 13.14 12.92 -1.46
N SER A 350 11.94 12.58 -0.99
CA SER A 350 11.27 13.41 0.01
C SER A 350 11.98 13.40 1.38
N LEU A 351 12.67 12.31 1.78
CA LEU A 351 13.50 12.28 2.99
C LEU A 351 14.79 13.11 2.85
N ILE A 352 15.38 13.12 1.65
CA ILE A 352 16.59 13.92 1.36
C ILE A 352 16.25 15.41 1.34
N GLU A 353 15.15 15.79 0.68
CA GLU A 353 14.71 17.20 0.61
C GLU A 353 14.31 17.78 1.97
N GLN A 354 13.73 16.95 2.85
CA GLN A 354 13.42 17.34 4.23
C GLN A 354 14.65 17.32 5.15
N GLY A 355 15.78 16.75 4.73
CA GLY A 355 16.97 16.59 5.55
C GLY A 355 16.84 15.57 6.69
N THR A 356 15.72 14.82 6.76
CA THR A 356 15.44 13.88 7.86
C THR A 356 16.07 12.51 7.67
N LEU A 357 16.55 12.19 6.46
CA LEU A 357 17.22 10.91 6.18
C LEU A 357 18.44 10.69 7.08
N TRP A 358 19.34 11.68 7.13
CA TRP A 358 20.57 11.58 7.91
C TRP A 358 20.31 11.64 9.41
N SER A 359 19.34 12.45 9.84
CA SER A 359 18.89 12.48 11.23
C SER A 359 18.36 11.10 11.66
N SER A 360 17.56 10.45 10.82
CA SER A 360 17.00 9.12 11.11
C SER A 360 18.07 8.02 11.16
N LEU A 361 19.07 8.08 10.26
CA LEU A 361 20.20 7.15 10.28
C LEU A 361 21.09 7.36 11.50
N LYS A 362 21.36 8.62 11.87
CA LYS A 362 22.09 8.97 13.08
C LYS A 362 21.34 8.47 14.33
N PHE A 363 20.02 8.67 14.39
CA PHE A 363 19.18 8.14 15.46
C PHE A 363 19.35 6.62 15.60
N GLY A 364 19.36 5.88 14.48
CA GLY A 364 19.54 4.43 14.51
C GLY A 364 20.95 3.93 14.81
N ALA A 365 21.97 4.78 14.68
CA ALA A 365 23.33 4.48 15.13
C ALA A 365 23.53 4.80 16.63
N GLU A 366 22.86 5.83 17.14
CA GLU A 366 23.00 6.30 18.52
C GLU A 366 22.07 5.59 19.51
N HIS A 367 20.99 4.95 19.04
CA HIS A 367 20.00 4.31 19.89
C HIS A 367 20.06 2.79 19.82
N VAL A 368 20.18 2.16 20.99
CA VAL A 368 20.25 0.70 21.12
C VAL A 368 18.92 0.08 20.67
N ASP A 369 18.96 -1.09 20.04
CA ASP A 369 17.82 -1.85 19.51
C ASP A 369 17.03 -1.22 18.35
N PHE A 370 17.14 0.09 18.09
CA PHE A 370 16.34 0.76 17.05
C PHE A 370 16.54 0.13 15.67
N SER A 371 17.78 0.05 15.20
CA SER A 371 18.09 -0.53 13.88
C SER A 371 17.65 -2.00 13.77
N ARG A 372 17.73 -2.76 14.87
CA ARG A 372 17.26 -4.15 14.92
C ARG A 372 15.74 -4.20 14.75
N ASP A 373 15.01 -3.39 15.50
CA ASP A 373 13.55 -3.38 15.49
C ASP A 373 13.01 -2.89 14.13
N VAL A 374 13.65 -1.87 13.52
CA VAL A 374 13.34 -1.40 12.15
C VAL A 374 13.62 -2.49 11.12
N PHE A 375 14.76 -3.18 11.20
CA PHE A 375 15.09 -4.27 10.28
C PHE A 375 14.11 -5.43 10.41
N LEU A 376 13.77 -5.85 11.63
CA LEU A 376 12.80 -6.91 11.89
C LEU A 376 11.39 -6.52 11.42
N LEU A 377 10.99 -5.26 11.59
CA LEU A 377 9.74 -4.72 11.05
C LEU A 377 9.70 -4.89 9.53
N SER A 378 10.75 -4.43 8.83
CA SER A 378 10.84 -4.48 7.38
C SER A 378 10.92 -5.90 6.83
N LEU A 379 11.71 -6.76 7.47
CA LEU A 379 11.86 -8.16 7.09
C LEU A 379 10.54 -8.92 7.27
N SER A 380 9.89 -8.75 8.42
CA SER A 380 8.61 -9.39 8.70
C SER A 380 7.52 -8.94 7.72
N GLY A 381 7.48 -7.64 7.38
CA GLY A 381 6.58 -7.11 6.36
C GLY A 381 6.82 -7.72 4.98
N ALA A 382 8.08 -7.83 4.55
CA ALA A 382 8.44 -8.37 3.24
C ALA A 382 8.15 -9.88 3.13
N ILE A 383 8.49 -10.68 4.15
CA ILE A 383 8.15 -12.10 4.21
C ILE A 383 6.63 -12.28 4.25
N GLY A 384 5.92 -11.46 5.03
CA GLY A 384 4.46 -11.46 5.07
C GLY A 384 3.82 -11.21 3.71
N GLN A 385 4.38 -10.31 2.89
CA GLN A 385 3.92 -10.09 1.52
C GLN A 385 4.05 -11.34 0.64
N ILE A 386 5.14 -12.11 0.77
CA ILE A 386 5.29 -13.38 0.04
C ILE A 386 4.19 -14.36 0.44
N PHE A 387 3.96 -14.53 1.75
CA PHE A 387 2.91 -15.43 2.23
C PHE A 387 1.51 -15.00 1.75
N ILE A 388 1.22 -13.70 1.74
CA ILE A 388 -0.02 -13.15 1.18
C ILE A 388 -0.20 -13.58 -0.28
N TYR A 389 0.79 -13.31 -1.13
CA TYR A 389 0.71 -13.61 -2.56
C TYR A 389 0.59 -15.11 -2.84
N SER A 390 1.35 -15.93 -2.13
CA SER A 390 1.31 -17.39 -2.28
C SER A 390 0.00 -18.00 -1.78
N THR A 391 -0.59 -17.44 -0.72
CA THR A 391 -1.90 -17.87 -0.20
C THR A 391 -3.02 -17.55 -1.19
N ILE A 392 -3.02 -16.33 -1.75
CA ILE A 392 -4.03 -15.91 -2.74
C ILE A 392 -3.94 -16.78 -4.00
N GLU A 393 -2.73 -17.11 -4.46
CA GLU A 393 -2.55 -17.96 -5.65
C GLU A 393 -3.02 -19.39 -5.40
N ARG A 394 -2.68 -19.96 -4.24
CA ARG A 394 -2.97 -21.36 -3.93
C ARG A 394 -4.41 -21.58 -3.52
N PHE A 395 -4.88 -20.87 -2.49
CA PHE A 395 -6.19 -21.07 -1.88
C PHE A 395 -7.26 -20.06 -2.33
N GLY A 396 -6.86 -19.02 -3.05
CA GLY A 396 -7.76 -17.99 -3.54
C GLY A 396 -8.02 -16.86 -2.53
N PRO A 397 -8.71 -15.81 -2.98
CA PRO A 397 -8.91 -14.58 -2.20
C PRO A 397 -9.88 -14.74 -1.02
N ILE A 398 -10.81 -15.70 -1.06
CA ILE A 398 -11.80 -15.91 0.03
C ILE A 398 -11.11 -16.50 1.26
N VAL A 399 -10.30 -17.54 1.08
CA VAL A 399 -9.53 -18.15 2.18
C VAL A 399 -8.57 -17.12 2.76
N PHE A 400 -7.88 -16.38 1.91
CA PHE A 400 -7.02 -15.28 2.33
C PHE A 400 -7.75 -14.25 3.21
N ALA A 401 -8.97 -13.83 2.82
CA ALA A 401 -9.77 -12.90 3.61
C ALA A 401 -10.04 -13.44 5.02
N VAL A 402 -10.41 -14.72 5.17
CA VAL A 402 -10.62 -15.37 6.48
C VAL A 402 -9.35 -15.31 7.34
N ILE A 403 -8.19 -15.71 6.78
CA ILE A 403 -6.91 -15.70 7.50
C ILE A 403 -6.57 -14.29 7.99
N MET A 404 -6.81 -13.28 7.15
CA MET A 404 -6.55 -11.88 7.49
C MET A 404 -7.50 -11.30 8.54
N THR A 405 -8.75 -11.75 8.56
CA THR A 405 -9.72 -11.40 9.61
C THR A 405 -9.27 -11.97 10.96
N ILE A 406 -8.90 -13.25 11.00
CA ILE A 406 -8.36 -13.88 12.23
C ILE A 406 -7.10 -13.15 12.70
N ARG A 407 -6.20 -12.80 11.78
CA ARG A 407 -5.01 -12.01 12.10
C ARG A 407 -5.34 -10.69 12.77
N GLN A 408 -6.33 -9.96 12.26
CA GLN A 408 -6.73 -8.69 12.86
C GLN A 408 -7.24 -8.89 14.29
N MET A 409 -8.03 -9.93 14.54
CA MET A 409 -8.47 -10.28 15.90
C MET A 409 -7.28 -10.59 16.81
N LEU A 410 -6.34 -11.44 16.36
CA LEU A 410 -5.14 -11.78 17.13
C LEU A 410 -4.26 -10.57 17.42
N SER A 411 -4.10 -9.67 16.45
CA SER A 411 -3.29 -8.46 16.61
C SER A 411 -3.91 -7.50 17.64
N ILE A 412 -5.24 -7.40 17.68
CA ILE A 412 -5.97 -6.61 18.69
C ILE A 412 -5.76 -7.21 20.07
N VAL A 413 -6.02 -8.52 20.25
CA VAL A 413 -5.86 -9.20 21.54
C VAL A 413 -4.42 -9.08 22.05
N LEU A 414 -3.43 -9.31 21.19
CA LEU A 414 -2.03 -9.21 21.58
C LEU A 414 -1.63 -7.77 21.93
N SER A 415 -2.09 -6.77 21.17
CA SER A 415 -1.82 -5.36 21.48
C SER A 415 -2.47 -4.95 22.80
N THR A 416 -3.72 -5.35 23.06
CA THR A 416 -4.41 -5.14 24.34
C THR A 416 -3.64 -5.73 25.52
N ILE A 417 -3.12 -6.95 25.40
CA ILE A 417 -2.34 -7.61 26.46
C ILE A 417 -0.97 -6.94 26.64
N MET A 418 -0.25 -6.68 25.55
CA MET A 418 1.13 -6.17 25.60
C MET A 418 1.24 -4.70 25.98
N TYR A 419 0.26 -3.88 25.61
CA TYR A 419 0.26 -2.44 25.82
C TYR A 419 -0.78 -1.98 26.87
N GLY A 420 -1.53 -2.92 27.47
CA GLY A 420 -2.44 -2.64 28.56
C GLY A 420 -3.67 -1.83 28.15
N HIS A 421 -4.10 -1.89 26.88
CA HIS A 421 -5.28 -1.15 26.43
C HIS A 421 -6.55 -1.70 27.10
N GLU A 422 -7.15 -0.96 28.03
CA GLU A 422 -8.37 -1.43 28.69
C GLU A 422 -9.59 -1.35 27.75
N LEU A 423 -10.07 -2.52 27.28
CA LEU A 423 -11.28 -2.61 26.47
C LEU A 423 -12.53 -2.42 27.33
N THR A 424 -13.31 -1.39 27.04
CA THR A 424 -14.65 -1.20 27.62
C THR A 424 -15.61 -2.28 27.12
N PHE A 425 -16.66 -2.55 27.89
CA PHE A 425 -17.73 -3.48 27.48
C PHE A 425 -18.32 -3.12 26.10
N TRP A 426 -18.59 -1.84 25.86
CA TRP A 426 -19.10 -1.36 24.57
C TRP A 426 -18.09 -1.46 23.43
N ALA A 427 -16.78 -1.34 23.71
CA ALA A 427 -15.75 -1.62 22.72
C ALA A 427 -15.74 -3.11 22.33
N VAL A 428 -15.89 -4.02 23.30
CA VAL A 428 -16.00 -5.47 23.01
C VAL A 428 -17.22 -5.76 22.13
N ILE A 429 -18.38 -5.15 22.42
CA ILE A 429 -19.57 -5.30 21.58
C ILE A 429 -19.32 -4.77 20.16
N GLY A 430 -18.78 -3.55 20.02
CA GLY A 430 -18.46 -2.97 18.70
C GLY A 430 -17.48 -3.85 17.91
N PHE A 431 -16.47 -4.38 18.57
CA PHE A 431 -15.53 -5.37 18.02
C PHE A 431 -16.27 -6.62 17.51
N LEU A 432 -17.12 -7.24 18.34
CA LEU A 432 -17.85 -8.45 17.94
C LEU A 432 -18.77 -8.20 16.74
N ILE A 433 -19.45 -7.06 16.69
CA ILE A 433 -20.31 -6.67 15.56
C ILE A 433 -19.50 -6.58 14.26
N VAL A 434 -18.35 -5.89 14.27
CA VAL A 434 -17.48 -5.73 13.08
C VAL A 434 -17.03 -7.09 12.54
N PHE A 435 -16.48 -7.93 13.41
CA PHE A 435 -15.93 -9.21 12.97
C PHE A 435 -17.02 -10.19 12.53
N LEU A 436 -18.17 -10.24 13.22
CA LEU A 436 -19.31 -11.06 12.81
C LEU A 436 -19.83 -10.62 11.43
N ALA A 437 -19.98 -9.32 11.20
CA ALA A 437 -20.40 -8.80 9.90
C ALA A 437 -19.42 -9.18 8.78
N ILE A 438 -18.11 -9.05 9.01
CA ILE A 438 -17.08 -9.49 8.05
C ILE A 438 -17.19 -11.00 7.76
N PHE A 439 -17.38 -11.84 8.77
CA PHE A 439 -17.57 -13.28 8.56
C PHE A 439 -18.81 -13.60 7.75
N VAL A 440 -19.93 -12.90 8.00
CA VAL A 440 -21.17 -13.03 7.24
C VAL A 440 -20.98 -12.60 5.77
N ASP A 441 -20.28 -11.50 5.50
CA ASP A 441 -19.93 -11.05 4.13
C ASP A 441 -19.10 -12.11 3.40
N ILE A 442 -18.05 -12.62 4.05
CA ILE A 442 -17.18 -13.66 3.50
C ILE A 442 -17.99 -14.94 3.21
N TYR A 443 -18.86 -15.36 4.14
CA TYR A 443 -19.71 -16.53 3.97
C TYR A 443 -20.68 -16.36 2.80
N LYS A 444 -21.28 -15.17 2.64
CA LYS A 444 -22.17 -14.90 1.51
C LYS A 444 -21.42 -14.96 0.18
N LYS A 445 -20.24 -14.34 0.09
CA LYS A 445 -19.37 -14.40 -1.10
C LYS A 445 -18.97 -15.84 -1.45
N TYR A 446 -18.71 -16.66 -0.43
CA TYR A 446 -18.46 -18.09 -0.62
C TYR A 446 -19.68 -18.85 -1.14
N SER A 447 -20.86 -18.60 -0.57
CA SER A 447 -22.13 -19.21 -0.99
C SER A 447 -22.50 -18.82 -2.43
N ASP A 448 -22.34 -17.55 -2.80
CA ASP A 448 -22.64 -17.06 -4.15
C ASP A 448 -21.71 -17.67 -5.20
N LYS A 449 -20.42 -17.84 -4.86
CA LYS A 449 -19.47 -18.53 -5.73
C LYS A 449 -19.84 -20.01 -5.97
N LYS A 450 -20.44 -20.69 -4.99
CA LYS A 450 -20.96 -22.06 -5.15
C LYS A 450 -22.22 -22.12 -6.02
N ARG A 451 -23.06 -21.07 -6.02
CA ARG A 451 -24.34 -21.04 -6.72
C ARG A 451 -24.22 -20.73 -8.21
N VAL A 452 -23.16 -20.05 -8.66
CA VAL A 452 -22.92 -19.83 -10.09
C VAL A 452 -22.42 -21.15 -10.70
N PRO A 453 -23.21 -21.84 -11.54
CA PRO A 453 -22.69 -23.00 -12.26
C PRO A 453 -21.56 -22.49 -13.15
N GLN A 454 -20.41 -23.16 -13.14
CA GLN A 454 -19.39 -22.96 -14.17
C GLN A 454 -20.03 -23.28 -15.52
N ARG A 455 -20.57 -22.26 -16.20
CA ARG A 455 -20.97 -22.38 -17.60
C ARG A 455 -19.70 -22.63 -18.40
N SER A 456 -19.50 -23.89 -18.75
CA SER A 456 -18.62 -24.29 -19.84
C SER A 456 -19.11 -23.60 -21.11
N TRP A 457 -18.37 -22.60 -21.57
CA TRP A 457 -18.40 -22.15 -22.95
C TRP A 457 -17.05 -22.49 -23.56
#